data_AF-A0A928N174-F1
#
_entry.id   AF-A0A928N174-F1
#
_cell.length_a   1.000
_cell.length_b   1.000
_cell.length_c   1.000
_cell.angle_alpha   90.00
_cell.angle_beta   90.00
_cell.angle_gamma   90.00
#
_symmetry.space_group_name_H-M   'P 1'
#
loop_
_entity.id
_entity.type
_entity.pdbx_description
1 polymer ?
#
loop_
_entity_poly.entity_id
_entity_poly.type
_entity_poly.pdbx_seq_one_letter_code
_entity_poly.pdbx_strand_id
1 'polypeptide(L)'
;MCCIVGYGAIGPFHAKIFKDLPNAKLYAICDNNPEKLERAAKDFPDAKLYSNYDEAYYNSDEWRGKWATEVGGLLINQAIHTIDLLGYL
;
A
#
# COMPACT_ATOMS: atom_id res chain seq x y z
N MET A 1 9.70 -0.82 2.31
CA MET A 1 8.42 -1.25 2.92
C MET A 1 7.31 -0.51 2.19
N CYS A 2 6.19 -1.16 1.87
CA CYS A 2 5.14 -0.61 1.01
C CYS A 2 3.76 -0.84 1.65
N CYS A 3 2.81 0.07 1.40
CA CYS A 3 1.42 -0.13 1.79
C CYS A 3 0.46 0.02 0.63
N ILE A 4 -0.66 -0.68 0.75
CA ILE A 4 -1.77 -0.62 -0.18
C ILE A 4 -2.89 0.19 0.46
N VAL A 5 -3.31 1.27 -0.18
CA VAL A 5 -4.51 2.03 0.19
C VAL A 5 -5.58 1.74 -0.87
N GLY A 6 -6.64 1.05 -0.45
CA GLY A 6 -7.69 0.51 -1.31
C GLY A 6 -7.42 -0.93 -1.73
N TYR A 7 -8.21 -1.87 -1.20
CA TYR A 7 -8.16 -3.30 -1.47
C TYR A 7 -9.29 -3.74 -2.41
N GLY A 8 -9.45 -3.00 -3.51
CA GLY A 8 -10.42 -3.25 -4.57
C GLY A 8 -9.94 -4.31 -5.58
N ALA A 9 -10.23 -4.12 -6.88
CA ALA A 9 -9.83 -5.07 -7.91
C ALA A 9 -8.29 -5.20 -8.06
N ILE A 10 -7.59 -4.07 -7.99
CA ILE A 10 -6.15 -4.00 -8.33
C ILE A 10 -5.24 -4.16 -7.10
N GLY A 11 -5.72 -3.77 -5.91
CA GLY A 11 -4.97 -3.81 -4.65
C GLY A 11 -4.37 -5.19 -4.31
N PRO A 12 -5.13 -6.30 -4.41
CA PRO A 12 -4.61 -7.65 -4.14
C PRO A 12 -3.43 -8.06 -5.03
N PHE A 13 -3.46 -7.68 -6.31
CA PHE A 13 -2.38 -7.99 -7.26
C PHE A 13 -1.07 -7.30 -6.86
N HIS A 14 -1.15 -6.01 -6.52
CA HIS A 14 0.02 -5.24 -6.08
C HIS A 14 0.54 -5.73 -4.72
N ALA A 15 -0.37 -6.02 -3.78
CA ALA A 15 -0.01 -6.57 -2.48
C ALA A 15 0.82 -7.87 -2.62
N LYS A 16 0.42 -8.75 -3.56
CA LYS A 16 1.15 -9.97 -3.86
C LYS A 16 2.53 -9.71 -4.43
N ILE A 17 2.65 -8.82 -5.42
CA ILE A 17 3.96 -8.43 -5.99
C ILE A 17 4.89 -7.91 -4.91
N PHE A 18 4.43 -6.99 -4.06
CA PHE A 18 5.26 -6.44 -2.99
C PHE A 18 5.62 -7.44 -1.89
N LYS A 19 4.83 -8.51 -1.70
CA LYS A 19 5.17 -9.62 -0.81
C LYS A 19 6.28 -10.49 -1.39
N ASP A 20 6.25 -10.74 -2.70
CA ASP A 20 7.14 -11.68 -3.38
C ASP A 20 8.49 -11.03 -3.79
N LEU A 21 8.58 -9.70 -3.78
CA LEU A 21 9.81 -8.98 -4.12
C LEU A 21 10.86 -9.08 -2.99
N PRO A 22 12.12 -9.46 -3.29
CA PRO A 22 13.16 -9.69 -2.28
C PRO A 22 13.65 -8.42 -1.58
N ASN A 23 13.44 -7.26 -2.21
CA ASN A 23 13.84 -5.93 -1.72
C ASN A 23 12.64 -5.06 -1.30
N ALA A 24 11.43 -5.62 -1.32
CA ALA A 24 10.23 -4.94 -0.83
C ALA A 24 9.57 -5.78 0.26
N LYS A 25 8.72 -5.13 1.04
CA LYS A 25 7.92 -5.79 2.08
C LYS A 25 6.58 -5.10 2.11
N LEU A 26 5.52 -5.87 1.90
CA LEU A 26 4.16 -5.42 2.20
C LEU A 26 4.04 -5.21 3.72
N TYR A 27 3.82 -3.97 4.13
CA TYR A 27 3.78 -3.57 5.53
C TYR A 27 2.34 -3.45 6.05
N ALA A 28 1.47 -2.77 5.28
CA ALA A 28 0.08 -2.60 5.66
C ALA A 28 -0.87 -2.49 4.48
N ILE A 29 -2.14 -2.77 4.77
CA ILE A 29 -3.28 -2.59 3.86
C ILE A 29 -4.32 -1.70 4.57
N CYS A 30 -4.83 -0.71 3.87
CA CYS A 30 -5.86 0.19 4.35
C CYS A 30 -7.07 0.17 3.41
N ASP A 31 -8.27 -0.03 3.92
CA ASP A 31 -9.53 0.11 3.18
C ASP A 31 -10.65 0.52 4.14
N ASN A 32 -11.58 1.35 3.69
CA ASN A 32 -12.69 1.80 4.54
C ASN A 32 -13.85 0.79 4.58
N ASN A 33 -13.85 -0.21 3.69
CA ASN A 33 -14.84 -1.26 3.65
C ASN A 33 -14.36 -2.46 4.52
N PRO A 34 -15.11 -2.83 5.57
CA PRO A 34 -14.71 -3.89 6.48
C PRO A 34 -14.61 -5.27 5.80
N GLU A 35 -15.47 -5.58 4.82
CA GLU A 35 -15.41 -6.86 4.10
C GLU A 35 -14.10 -7.00 3.31
N LYS A 36 -13.61 -5.89 2.75
CA LYS A 36 -12.33 -5.88 2.04
C LYS A 36 -11.14 -6.00 3.00
N LEU A 37 -11.23 -5.41 4.19
CA LEU A 37 -10.22 -5.61 5.23
C LEU A 37 -10.19 -7.05 5.74
N GLU A 38 -11.34 -7.69 5.93
CA GLU A 38 -11.40 -9.12 6.29
C GLU A 38 -10.77 -10.00 5.20
N ARG A 39 -11.03 -9.68 3.94
CA ARG A 39 -10.36 -10.34 2.82
C ARG A 39 -8.84 -10.12 2.86
N ALA A 40 -8.40 -8.88 3.07
CA ALA A 40 -6.99 -8.55 3.18
C ALA A 40 -6.30 -9.29 4.34
N ALA A 41 -6.99 -9.46 5.48
CA ALA A 41 -6.50 -10.24 6.62
C ALA A 41 -6.25 -11.71 6.27
N LYS A 42 -7.15 -12.30 5.46
CA LYS A 42 -7.02 -13.69 5.00
C LYS A 42 -5.89 -13.84 3.98
N ASP A 43 -5.78 -12.89 3.06
CA ASP A 43 -4.79 -12.94 1.98
C ASP A 43 -3.37 -12.63 2.49
N PHE A 44 -3.25 -11.73 3.47
CA PHE A 44 -1.98 -11.19 3.99
C PHE A 44 -2.01 -11.07 5.53
N PRO A 45 -1.90 -12.18 6.29
CA PRO A 45 -2.01 -12.17 7.75
C PRO A 45 -0.88 -11.40 8.46
N ASP A 46 0.27 -11.25 7.81
CA ASP A 46 1.43 -10.52 8.36
C ASP A 46 1.35 -9.00 8.14
N ALA A 47 0.37 -8.52 7.35
CA ALA A 47 0.21 -7.11 7.07
C ALA A 47 -0.64 -6.42 8.14
N LYS A 48 -0.24 -5.21 8.55
CA LYS A 48 -1.08 -4.39 9.44
C LYS A 48 -2.31 -3.91 8.67
N LEU A 49 -3.47 -3.84 9.33
CA LEU A 49 -4.73 -3.43 8.71
C LEU A 49 -5.23 -2.13 9.33
N TYR A 50 -5.69 -1.22 8.47
CA TYR A 50 -6.20 0.09 8.88
C TYR A 50 -7.54 0.38 8.20
N SER A 51 -8.52 0.86 8.95
CA SER A 51 -9.84 1.23 8.42
C SER A 51 -9.94 2.71 7.99
N ASN A 52 -8.95 3.52 8.36
CA ASN A 52 -8.87 4.93 8.04
C ASN A 52 -7.41 5.35 7.77
N TYR A 53 -7.25 6.50 7.11
CA TYR A 53 -5.96 7.09 6.73
C TYR A 53 -5.65 8.36 7.54
N ASP A 54 -6.15 8.44 8.77
CA ASP A 54 -6.06 9.65 9.58
C ASP A 54 -4.62 10.07 9.94
N GLU A 55 -4.49 11.21 10.61
CA GLU A 55 -3.19 11.79 10.95
C GLU A 55 -2.36 10.85 11.86
N ALA A 56 -3.01 10.00 12.66
CA ALA A 56 -2.32 8.98 13.45
C ALA A 56 -1.72 7.87 12.55
N TYR A 57 -2.40 7.49 11.47
CA TYR A 57 -1.88 6.57 10.44
C TYR A 57 -0.66 7.12 9.68
N TYR A 58 -0.65 8.43 9.35
CA TYR A 58 0.51 9.06 8.72
C TYR A 58 1.72 9.18 9.66
N ASN A 59 1.47 9.44 10.94
CA ASN A 59 2.52 9.56 11.95
C ASN A 59 2.96 8.21 12.54
N SER A 60 2.34 7.08 12.15
CA SER A 60 2.60 5.79 12.80
C SER A 60 3.92 5.14 12.40
N ASP A 61 4.54 5.53 11.27
CA ASP A 61 5.77 4.90 10.77
C ASP A 61 6.61 5.79 9.86
N GLU A 62 7.94 5.66 9.98
CA GLU A 62 8.95 6.47 9.28
C GLU A 62 8.95 6.34 7.75
N TRP A 63 8.41 5.26 7.19
CA TRP A 63 8.43 5.03 5.73
C TRP A 63 7.33 5.82 4.98
N ARG A 64 6.42 6.49 5.70
CA ARG A 64 5.40 7.35 5.11
C ARG A 64 5.95 8.76 4.96
N GLY A 65 6.00 9.25 3.72
CA GLY A 65 6.69 10.49 3.46
C GLY A 65 6.09 11.67 4.21
N LYS A 66 6.96 12.55 4.72
CA LYS A 66 6.54 13.72 5.51
C LYS A 66 5.77 14.69 4.63
N TRP A 67 4.66 15.25 5.11
CA TRP A 67 3.91 16.28 4.39
C TRP A 67 4.76 17.48 3.98
N ALA A 68 5.68 17.91 4.85
CA ALA A 68 6.52 19.10 4.64
C ALA A 68 7.62 18.90 3.59
N THR A 69 8.10 17.67 3.34
CA THR A 69 9.29 17.42 2.50
C THR A 69 9.02 16.45 1.35
N GLU A 70 8.04 15.57 1.49
CA GLU A 70 7.74 14.46 0.59
C GLU A 70 6.25 14.45 0.18
N VAL A 71 5.51 15.51 0.55
CA VAL A 71 4.09 15.75 0.21
C VAL A 71 3.19 14.54 0.56
N GLY A 72 3.48 13.85 1.67
CA GLY A 72 2.68 12.71 2.12
C GLY A 72 2.98 11.39 1.42
N GLY A 73 4.09 11.26 0.69
CA GLY A 73 4.69 10.02 0.15
C GLY A 73 3.74 8.85 -0.11
N LEU A 74 3.07 8.85 -1.27
CA LEU A 74 2.12 7.82 -1.68
C LEU A 74 2.36 7.42 -3.15
N LEU A 75 2.65 6.14 -3.41
CA LEU A 75 2.61 5.58 -4.76
C LEU A 75 1.14 5.41 -5.15
N ILE A 76 0.61 6.38 -5.90
CA ILE A 76 -0.74 6.35 -6.46
C ILE A 76 -0.87 5.09 -7.34
N ASN A 77 -2.02 4.40 -7.31
CA ASN A 77 -2.23 3.13 -8.03
C ASN A 77 -2.05 3.20 -9.56
N GLN A 78 -1.86 4.39 -10.13
CA GLN A 78 -1.55 4.63 -11.54
C GLN A 78 -0.05 4.79 -11.82
N ALA A 79 0.80 4.87 -10.80
CA ALA A 79 2.24 4.98 -10.96
C ALA A 79 2.86 3.71 -11.58
N ILE A 80 2.18 2.55 -11.46
CA ILE A 80 2.64 1.34 -12.14
C ILE A 80 2.58 1.52 -13.65
N HIS A 81 1.56 2.18 -14.22
CA HIS A 81 1.50 2.43 -15.66
C HIS A 81 2.64 3.34 -16.15
N THR A 82 3.16 4.23 -15.30
CA THR A 82 4.34 5.05 -15.64
C THR A 82 5.65 4.26 -15.52
N ILE A 83 5.75 3.35 -14.54
CA ILE A 83 6.92 2.46 -14.39
C ILE A 83 6.95 1.37 -15.48
N ASP A 84 5.79 0.81 -15.83
CA ASP A 84 5.61 -0.15 -16.94
C ASP A 84 6.06 0.47 -18.27
N LEU A 85 5.81 1.76 -18.48
CA LEU A 85 6.27 2.50 -19.65
C LEU A 85 7.80 2.71 -19.67
N LEU A 86 8.42 2.91 -18.51
CA LEU A 86 9.88 3.05 -18.37
C LEU A 86 10.64 1.73 -18.50
N GLY A 87 10.00 0.59 -18.21
CA GLY A 87 10.57 -0.75 -18.42
C GLY A 87 10.48 -1.27 -19.86
N TYR A 88 9.74 -0.57 -20.72
CA TYR A 88 9.57 -0.89 -22.16
C TYR A 88 10.39 0.02 -23.10
N LEU A 89 11.16 0.96 -22.57
CA LEU A 89 12.18 1.74 -23.27
C LEU A 89 13.57 1.15 -23.03
#